data_AF-W6NKU7-F1
#
_entry.id   AF-W6NKU7-F1
#
_cell.length_a   1.000
_cell.length_b   1.000
_cell.length_c   1.000
_cell.angle_alpha   90.00
_cell.angle_beta   90.00
_cell.angle_gamma   90.00
#
_symmetry.space_group_name_H-M   'P 1'
#
loop_
_entity.id
_entity.type
_entity.pdbx_description
1 polymer ?
#
loop_
_entity_poly.entity_id
_entity_poly.type
_entity_poly.pdbx_seq_one_letter_code
_entity_poly.pdbx_strand_id
1 'polypeptide(L)'
;MPSRSPPFKIRLNSFYNFGIDEPINLDVNDASVDHCLKLMHPRMTHLLNLERRKLMAAALKELEANSGDVSFLSEQNKKILQDHDKIFQDAEKDSIEDSSICGLYEALLLNRARLHGQNARGKIEALRELLLNDYSLEKVIAFFKAANDESSLRY
;
A
#
# COMPACT_ATOMS: atom_id res chain seq x y z
N MET A 1 -11.48 -51.08 5.64
CA MET A 1 -10.14 -50.90 5.04
C MET A 1 -10.16 -49.59 4.26
N PRO A 2 -9.15 -48.71 4.44
CA PRO A 2 -9.27 -47.27 4.25
C PRO A 2 -8.90 -46.77 2.85
N SER A 3 -9.55 -45.65 2.48
CA SER A 3 -9.06 -44.46 1.77
C SER A 3 -7.83 -44.60 0.85
N ARG A 4 -8.00 -44.17 -0.41
CA ARG A 4 -7.14 -43.15 -1.05
C ARG A 4 -7.74 -42.69 -2.38
N SER A 5 -8.32 -41.49 -2.35
CA SER A 5 -8.54 -40.64 -3.52
C SER A 5 -7.19 -40.32 -4.19
N PRO A 6 -7.13 -40.20 -5.53
CA PRO A 6 -5.89 -39.86 -6.22
C PRO A 6 -5.52 -38.38 -5.98
N PRO A 7 -4.22 -38.03 -5.94
CA PRO A 7 -3.80 -36.65 -5.80
C PRO A 7 -4.06 -35.89 -7.11
N PHE A 8 -4.70 -34.73 -6.99
CA PHE A 8 -4.86 -33.75 -8.06
C PHE A 8 -3.48 -33.35 -8.61
N LYS A 9 -3.18 -33.75 -9.84
CA LYS A 9 -2.02 -33.26 -10.61
C LYS A 9 -2.42 -31.99 -11.35
N ILE A 10 -1.97 -30.83 -10.87
CA ILE A 10 -2.00 -29.59 -11.66
C ILE A 10 -0.88 -29.71 -12.71
N ARG A 11 -1.26 -29.82 -13.97
CA ARG A 11 -0.33 -29.89 -15.11
C ARG A 11 -0.17 -28.49 -15.69
N LEU A 12 0.85 -27.75 -15.24
CA LEU A 12 1.29 -26.53 -15.93
C LEU A 12 2.27 -26.93 -17.03
N ASN A 13 1.73 -27.26 -18.20
CA ASN A 13 2.52 -27.30 -19.43
C ASN A 13 2.84 -25.86 -19.84
N SER A 14 4.11 -25.45 -19.69
CA SER A 14 4.88 -24.70 -20.70
C SER A 14 5.96 -23.83 -20.07
N PHE A 15 7.02 -24.44 -19.53
CA PHE A 15 8.34 -23.81 -19.40
C PHE A 15 9.43 -24.86 -19.66
N TYR A 16 9.46 -25.38 -20.89
CA TYR A 16 10.63 -26.10 -21.41
C TYR A 16 11.64 -25.06 -21.90
N ASN A 17 12.63 -24.69 -21.08
CA ASN A 17 13.98 -24.24 -21.49
C ASN A 17 14.76 -23.61 -20.32
N PHE A 18 15.06 -24.38 -19.28
CA PHE A 18 16.33 -24.31 -18.54
C PHE A 18 16.34 -25.49 -17.56
N GLY A 19 17.32 -26.39 -17.68
CA GLY A 19 17.35 -27.67 -16.98
C GLY A 19 17.61 -27.57 -15.48
N ILE A 20 16.62 -27.10 -14.72
CA ILE A 20 16.50 -27.29 -13.27
C ILE A 20 15.05 -27.71 -12.99
N ASP A 21 14.78 -29.02 -12.95
CA ASP A 21 13.49 -29.62 -12.59
C ASP A 21 13.35 -29.77 -11.07
N GLU A 22 13.76 -28.77 -10.29
CA GLU A 22 13.51 -28.79 -8.85
C GLU A 22 12.21 -28.04 -8.55
N PRO A 23 11.16 -28.71 -8.04
CA PRO A 23 9.95 -28.03 -7.65
C PRO A 23 10.28 -27.08 -6.50
N ILE A 24 10.33 -25.78 -6.80
CA ILE A 24 10.52 -24.74 -5.80
C ILE A 24 9.26 -24.71 -4.94
N ASN A 25 9.29 -25.41 -3.80
CA ASN A 25 8.23 -25.39 -2.81
C ASN A 25 8.37 -24.12 -1.96
N LEU A 26 7.75 -23.04 -2.42
CA LEU A 26 7.66 -21.77 -1.69
C LEU A 26 6.45 -21.80 -0.78
N ASP A 27 6.67 -22.04 0.51
CA ASP A 27 5.65 -21.87 1.54
C ASP A 27 5.54 -20.37 1.89
N VAL A 28 4.50 -19.72 1.37
CA VAL A 28 4.25 -18.30 1.59
C VAL A 28 3.37 -18.16 2.81
N ASN A 29 3.98 -17.83 3.95
CA ASN A 29 3.24 -17.57 5.17
C ASN A 29 2.47 -16.24 5.08
N ASP A 30 1.16 -16.26 5.31
CA ASP A 30 0.32 -15.05 5.38
C ASP A 30 0.81 -14.05 6.44
N ALA A 31 1.48 -14.53 7.49
CA ALA A 31 2.11 -13.66 8.49
C ALA A 31 3.26 -12.80 7.90
N SER A 32 3.94 -13.27 6.85
CA SER A 32 5.00 -12.51 6.18
C SER A 32 4.46 -11.30 5.43
N VAL A 33 3.28 -11.43 4.83
CA VAL A 33 2.60 -10.34 4.11
C VAL A 33 2.19 -9.25 5.10
N ASP A 34 1.57 -9.63 6.21
CA ASP A 34 1.19 -8.71 7.29
C ASP A 34 2.41 -7.98 7.86
N HIS A 35 3.53 -8.69 8.04
CA HIS A 35 4.79 -8.09 8.48
C HIS A 35 5.33 -7.06 7.47
N CYS A 36 5.34 -7.38 6.17
CA CYS A 36 5.76 -6.43 5.14
C CYS A 36 4.89 -5.16 5.12
N LEU A 37 3.56 -5.31 5.26
CA LEU A 37 2.64 -4.18 5.34
C LEU A 37 2.95 -3.28 6.56
N LYS A 38 3.25 -3.89 7.71
CA LYS A 38 3.68 -3.17 8.93
C LYS A 38 5.00 -2.42 8.74
N LEU A 39 5.95 -2.97 7.99
CA LEU A 39 7.22 -2.30 7.69
C LEU A 39 7.04 -1.10 6.74
N MET A 40 6.12 -1.20 5.78
CA MET A 40 5.80 -0.10 4.86
C MET A 40 4.93 1.00 5.49
N HIS A 41 4.22 0.67 6.57
CA HIS A 41 3.26 1.57 7.22
C HIS A 41 3.85 2.91 7.67
N PRO A 42 4.98 2.98 8.42
CA PRO A 42 5.54 4.25 8.88
C PRO A 42 5.90 5.19 7.73
N ARG A 43 6.42 4.64 6.62
CA ARG A 43 6.75 5.42 5.43
C ARG A 43 5.50 6.02 4.79
N MET A 44 4.46 5.21 4.61
CA MET A 44 3.20 5.68 4.05
C MET A 44 2.54 6.74 4.93
N THR A 45 2.48 6.52 6.24
CA THR A 45 1.94 7.49 7.20
C THR A 45 2.73 8.79 7.21
N HIS A 46 4.06 8.74 7.07
CA HIS A 46 4.87 9.94 6.96
C HIS A 46 4.49 10.78 5.74
N LEU A 47 4.39 10.15 4.56
CA LEU A 47 4.04 10.83 3.31
C LEU A 47 2.64 11.44 3.35
N LEU A 48 1.65 10.68 3.83
CA LEU A 48 0.28 11.18 3.99
C LEU A 48 0.19 12.35 4.97
N ASN A 49 0.95 12.30 6.07
CA ASN A 49 1.01 13.41 7.02
C ASN A 49 1.69 14.64 6.42
N LEU A 50 2.70 14.45 5.57
CA LEU A 50 3.39 15.54 4.90
C LEU A 50 2.46 16.25 3.90
N GLU A 51 1.73 15.49 3.07
CA GLU A 51 0.71 16.05 2.17
C GLU A 51 -0.39 16.79 2.93
N ARG A 52 -0.88 16.21 4.04
CA ARG A 52 -1.89 16.87 4.88
C ARG A 52 -1.38 18.19 5.46
N ARG A 53 -0.12 18.21 5.93
CA ARG A 53 0.50 19.43 6.46
C ARG A 53 0.70 20.48 5.37
N LYS A 54 1.07 20.07 4.16
CA LYS A 54 1.19 20.96 2.99
C LYS A 54 -0.15 21.59 2.63
N LEU A 55 -1.23 20.80 2.56
CA LEU A 55 -2.59 21.30 2.32
C LEU A 55 -3.05 22.29 3.40
N MET A 56 -2.80 21.97 4.68
CA MET A 56 -3.10 22.89 5.78
C MET A 56 -2.28 24.17 5.71
N ALA A 57 -0.98 24.08 5.42
CA ALA A 57 -0.11 25.23 5.29
C ALA A 57 -0.57 26.14 4.13
N ALA A 58 -0.93 25.57 2.99
CA ALA A 58 -1.49 26.30 1.85
C ALA A 58 -2.76 27.06 2.23
N ALA A 59 -3.74 26.37 2.84
CA ALA A 59 -5.00 26.98 3.25
C ALA A 59 -4.80 28.10 4.29
N LEU A 60 -3.88 27.91 5.24
CA LEU A 60 -3.54 28.93 6.24
C LEU A 60 -2.84 30.14 5.60
N LYS A 61 -2.00 29.91 4.57
CA LYS A 61 -1.32 30.99 3.85
C LYS A 61 -2.29 31.84 3.03
N GLU A 62 -3.27 31.20 2.38
CA GLU A 62 -4.37 31.89 1.72
C GLU A 62 -5.22 32.70 2.71
N LEU A 63 -5.47 32.14 3.90
CA LEU A 63 -6.22 32.83 4.94
C LEU A 63 -5.48 34.06 5.47
N GLU A 64 -4.17 33.95 5.72
CA GLU A 64 -3.31 35.08 6.09
C GLU A 64 -3.33 36.18 5.02
N ALA A 65 -3.21 35.80 3.74
CA ALA A 65 -3.22 36.75 2.63
C ALA A 65 -4.55 37.51 2.48
N ASN A 66 -5.68 36.85 2.74
CA ASN A 66 -7.02 37.46 2.64
C ASN A 66 -7.39 38.30 3.86
N SER A 67 -7.01 37.85 5.07
CA SER A 67 -7.48 38.44 6.33
C SER A 67 -6.54 39.51 6.87
N GLY A 68 -5.25 39.43 6.54
CA GLY A 68 -4.19 40.29 7.08
C GLY A 68 -3.91 40.12 8.58
N ASP A 69 -4.78 39.44 9.31
CA ASP A 69 -4.65 39.06 10.72
C ASP A 69 -4.77 37.55 10.88
N VAL A 70 -3.95 36.99 11.77
CA VAL A 70 -3.89 35.56 12.11
C VAL A 70 -4.00 35.33 13.63
N SER A 71 -4.35 36.38 14.39
CA SER A 71 -4.49 36.35 15.85
C SER A 71 -5.52 35.33 16.34
N PHE A 72 -6.55 35.07 15.52
CA PHE A 72 -7.60 34.08 15.78
C PHE A 72 -7.16 32.61 15.59
N LEU A 73 -6.00 32.37 14.98
CA LEU A 73 -5.49 31.01 14.81
C LEU A 73 -5.02 30.42 16.14
N SER A 74 -5.19 29.11 16.29
CA SER A 74 -4.55 28.37 17.39
C SER A 74 -3.03 28.39 17.24
N GLU A 75 -2.31 28.23 18.36
CA GLU A 75 -0.84 28.14 18.35
C GLU A 75 -0.30 27.04 17.43
N GLN A 76 -1.05 25.93 17.31
CA GLN A 76 -0.70 24.84 16.39
C GLN A 76 -0.77 25.29 14.91
N ASN A 77 -1.83 26.02 14.53
CA ASN A 77 -1.98 26.52 13.16
C ASN A 77 -0.98 27.63 12.86
N LYS A 78 -0.70 28.52 13.82
CA LYS A 78 0.37 29.52 13.69
C LYS A 78 1.72 28.86 13.44
N LYS A 79 2.03 27.77 14.16
CA LYS A 79 3.27 27.02 13.95
C LYS A 79 3.34 26.39 12.56
N ILE A 80 2.25 25.81 12.06
CA ILE A 80 2.18 25.26 10.68
C ILE A 80 2.40 26.37 9.65
N LEU A 81 1.82 27.56 9.87
CA LEU A 81 1.98 28.72 9.00
C LEU A 81 3.42 29.26 9.00
N GLN A 82 4.09 29.27 10.16
CA GLN A 82 5.50 29.63 10.29
C GLN A 82 6.42 28.60 9.60
N ASP A 83 6.11 27.31 9.74
CA ASP A 83 6.85 26.21 9.13
C ASP A 83 6.48 26.00 7.64
N HIS A 84 5.67 26.86 7.02
CA HIS A 84 5.14 26.72 5.67
C HIS A 84 6.24 26.36 4.65
N ASP A 85 7.28 27.18 4.54
CA ASP A 85 8.33 26.99 3.52
C ASP A 85 9.09 25.68 3.73
N LYS A 86 9.29 25.29 4.99
CA LYS A 86 9.92 24.01 5.34
C LYS A 86 9.04 22.83 4.96
N ILE A 87 7.73 22.90 5.24
CA ILE A 87 6.76 21.86 4.88
C ILE A 87 6.72 21.68 3.36
N PHE A 88 6.69 22.77 2.61
CA PHE A 88 6.69 22.72 1.14
C PHE A 88 8.00 22.16 0.60
N GLN A 89 9.14 22.57 1.15
CA GLN A 89 10.45 22.02 0.75
C GLN A 89 10.57 20.53 1.08
N ASP A 90 10.07 20.08 2.23
CA ASP A 90 10.08 18.66 2.60
C ASP A 90 9.15 17.86 1.67
N ALA A 91 7.97 18.39 1.33
CA ALA A 91 7.02 17.74 0.42
C ALA A 91 7.49 17.72 -1.04
N GLU A 92 8.28 18.69 -1.47
CA GLU A 92 8.92 18.69 -2.80
C GLU A 92 10.04 17.64 -2.89
N LYS A 93 10.74 17.38 -1.78
CA LYS A 93 11.78 16.34 -1.70
C LYS A 93 11.21 14.93 -1.55
N ASP A 94 10.06 14.80 -0.90
CA ASP A 94 9.47 13.52 -0.53
C ASP A 94 7.94 13.58 -0.65
N SER A 95 7.43 13.35 -1.86
CA SER A 95 6.00 13.31 -2.14
C SER A 95 5.49 11.87 -2.22
N ILE A 96 4.18 11.67 -2.00
CA ILE A 96 3.57 10.36 -2.19
C ILE A 96 3.56 9.93 -3.67
N GLU A 97 3.49 10.90 -4.59
CA GLU A 97 3.43 10.68 -6.03
C GLU A 97 4.78 10.21 -6.59
N ASP A 98 5.88 10.80 -6.12
CA ASP A 98 7.24 10.43 -6.51
C ASP A 98 7.78 9.23 -5.72
N SER A 99 7.12 8.88 -4.61
CA SER A 99 7.53 7.74 -3.81
C SER A 99 7.15 6.42 -4.49
N SER A 100 8.11 5.49 -4.54
CA SER A 100 7.87 4.11 -4.99
C SER A 100 7.00 3.29 -4.03
N ILE A 101 6.55 3.87 -2.90
CA ILE A 101 5.81 3.15 -1.85
C ILE A 101 4.52 2.52 -2.38
N CYS A 102 3.75 3.21 -3.21
CA CYS A 102 2.54 2.66 -3.84
C CYS A 102 2.88 1.46 -4.73
N GLY A 103 3.97 1.57 -5.51
CA GLY A 103 4.49 0.48 -6.32
C GLY A 103 4.93 -0.73 -5.48
N LEU A 104 5.42 -0.54 -4.26
CA LEU A 104 5.76 -1.63 -3.34
C LEU A 104 4.51 -2.38 -2.85
N TYR A 105 3.43 -1.66 -2.52
CA TYR A 105 2.16 -2.28 -2.17
C TYR A 105 1.56 -3.06 -3.36
N GLU A 106 1.58 -2.48 -4.56
CA GLU A 106 1.12 -3.14 -5.80
C GLU A 106 1.94 -4.38 -6.13
N ALA A 107 3.27 -4.29 -6.03
CA ALA A 107 4.17 -5.42 -6.26
C ALA A 107 3.92 -6.53 -5.24
N LEU A 108 3.73 -6.20 -3.96
CA LEU A 108 3.42 -7.18 -2.92
C LEU A 108 2.09 -7.90 -3.22
N LEU A 109 1.06 -7.15 -3.64
CA LEU A 109 -0.24 -7.72 -4.03
C LEU A 109 -0.10 -8.67 -5.23
N LEU A 110 0.60 -8.24 -6.27
CA LEU A 110 0.79 -9.01 -7.50
C LEU A 110 1.63 -10.27 -7.27
N ASN A 111 2.72 -10.15 -6.52
CA ASN A 111 3.59 -11.29 -6.23
C ASN A 111 2.88 -12.32 -5.36
N ARG A 112 2.11 -11.89 -4.36
CA ARG A 112 1.28 -12.79 -3.56
C ARG A 112 0.25 -13.51 -4.42
N ALA A 113 -0.47 -12.80 -5.29
CA ALA A 113 -1.44 -13.42 -6.19
C ALA A 113 -0.78 -14.45 -7.13
N ARG A 114 0.39 -14.13 -7.69
CA ARG A 114 1.16 -15.05 -8.55
C ARG A 114 1.58 -16.33 -7.83
N LEU A 115 1.96 -16.24 -6.56
CA LEU A 115 2.35 -17.40 -5.75
C LEU A 115 1.16 -18.35 -5.52
N HIS A 116 -0.07 -17.83 -5.47
CA HIS A 116 -1.29 -18.64 -5.45
C HIS A 116 -1.84 -19.00 -6.85
N GLY A 117 -1.09 -18.72 -7.93
CA GLY A 117 -1.50 -19.01 -9.31
C GLY A 117 -2.59 -18.07 -9.86
N GLN A 118 -2.72 -16.87 -9.30
CA GLN A 118 -3.78 -15.92 -9.60
C GLN A 118 -3.27 -14.60 -10.20
N ASN A 119 -4.21 -13.81 -10.73
CA ASN A 119 -3.94 -12.47 -11.26
C ASN A 119 -4.73 -11.42 -10.47
N ALA A 120 -4.03 -10.53 -9.77
CA ALA A 120 -4.62 -9.42 -9.02
C ALA A 120 -4.54 -8.07 -9.75
N ARG A 121 -4.23 -8.03 -11.06
CA ARG A 121 -4.17 -6.76 -11.81
C ARG A 121 -5.47 -5.94 -11.72
N GLY A 122 -6.63 -6.59 -11.71
CA GLY A 122 -7.92 -5.90 -11.54
C GLY A 122 -8.15 -5.26 -10.17
N LYS A 123 -7.31 -5.59 -9.17
CA LYS A 123 -7.38 -5.08 -7.80
C LYS A 123 -6.40 -3.92 -7.55
N ILE A 124 -5.55 -3.58 -8.52
CA ILE A 124 -4.54 -2.51 -8.40
C ILE A 124 -5.20 -1.14 -8.22
N GLU A 125 -6.17 -0.80 -9.05
CA GLU A 125 -6.82 0.52 -8.98
C GLU A 125 -7.57 0.69 -7.66
N ALA A 126 -8.26 -0.35 -7.18
CA ALA A 126 -8.91 -0.35 -5.88
C ALA A 126 -7.91 -0.21 -4.71
N LEU A 127 -6.72 -0.83 -4.83
CA LEU A 127 -5.65 -0.66 -3.86
C LEU A 127 -5.12 0.77 -3.86
N ARG A 128 -4.89 1.38 -5.03
CA ARG A 128 -4.44 2.78 -5.13
C ARG A 128 -5.44 3.74 -4.50
N GLU A 129 -6.73 3.54 -4.78
CA GLU A 129 -7.80 4.35 -4.20
C GLU A 129 -7.79 4.23 -2.67
N LEU A 130 -7.65 3.01 -2.14
CA LEU A 130 -7.54 2.78 -0.69
C LEU A 130 -6.29 3.46 -0.09
N LEU A 131 -5.15 3.41 -0.77
CA LEU A 131 -3.89 3.96 -0.30
C LEU A 131 -3.86 5.50 -0.28
N LEU A 132 -4.54 6.14 -1.23
CA LEU A 132 -4.53 7.60 -1.37
C LEU A 132 -5.68 8.28 -0.61
N ASN A 133 -6.87 7.67 -0.58
CA ASN A 133 -8.08 8.34 -0.09
C ASN A 133 -8.49 7.89 1.32
N ASP A 134 -8.25 6.63 1.69
CA ASP A 134 -8.79 6.05 2.92
C ASP A 134 -7.80 5.08 3.60
N TYR A 135 -6.53 5.49 3.64
CA TYR A 135 -5.47 4.66 4.14
C TYR A 135 -5.61 4.38 5.63
N SER A 136 -5.66 3.09 5.97
CA SER A 136 -5.42 2.55 7.30
C SER A 136 -4.71 1.22 7.14
N LEU A 137 -3.72 0.95 7.99
CA LEU A 137 -3.02 -0.33 7.99
C LEU A 137 -4.01 -1.50 8.11
N GLU A 138 -5.03 -1.37 8.95
CA GLU A 138 -6.06 -2.40 9.15
C GLU A 138 -6.87 -2.64 7.87
N LYS A 139 -7.26 -1.56 7.17
CA LYS A 139 -8.00 -1.66 5.90
C LYS A 139 -7.16 -2.30 4.81
N VAL A 140 -5.87 -1.96 4.72
CA VAL A 140 -4.95 -2.58 3.77
C VAL A 140 -4.74 -4.06 4.09
N ILE A 141 -4.53 -4.42 5.35
CA ILE A 141 -4.44 -5.82 5.77
C ILE A 141 -5.72 -6.57 5.42
N ALA A 142 -6.89 -6.01 5.71
CA ALA A 142 -8.18 -6.59 5.38
C ALA A 142 -8.37 -6.76 3.87
N PHE A 143 -7.96 -5.76 3.08
CA PHE A 143 -7.99 -5.82 1.62
C PHE A 143 -7.11 -6.97 1.09
N PHE A 144 -5.90 -7.12 1.63
CA PHE A 144 -5.02 -8.22 1.25
C PHE A 144 -5.64 -9.58 1.66
N LYS A 145 -6.23 -9.71 2.85
CA LYS A 145 -6.91 -10.94 3.26
C LYS A 145 -8.10 -11.28 2.36
N ALA A 146 -9.00 -10.34 2.12
CA ALA A 146 -10.15 -10.53 1.23
C ALA A 146 -9.74 -10.87 -0.21
N ALA A 147 -8.65 -10.26 -0.69
CA ALA A 147 -8.10 -10.60 -2.00
C ALA A 147 -7.62 -12.06 -2.09
N ASN A 148 -7.30 -12.68 -0.95
CA ASN A 148 -6.95 -14.09 -0.80
C ASN A 148 -8.12 -14.99 -0.39
N ASP A 149 -9.25 -14.48 0.11
CA ASP A 149 -10.38 -15.35 0.50
C ASP A 149 -11.31 -15.65 -0.68
N GLU A 150 -11.41 -14.75 -1.68
CA GLU A 150 -12.03 -15.06 -2.99
C GLU A 150 -11.37 -16.26 -3.71
N SER A 151 -10.17 -16.61 -3.27
CA SER A 151 -9.35 -17.77 -3.64
C SER A 151 -9.94 -19.09 -3.15
N SER A 152 -10.55 -19.09 -1.95
CA SER A 152 -11.03 -20.28 -1.24
C SER A 152 -12.46 -20.67 -1.63
N LEU A 153 -13.21 -19.78 -2.27
CA LEU A 153 -14.61 -20.00 -2.68
C LEU A 153 -14.78 -20.62 -4.07
N ARG A 154 -13.68 -21.01 -4.75
CA ARG A 154 -13.71 -21.67 -6.07
C ARG A 154 -13.60 -23.21 -6.01
N TYR A 155 -13.92 -23.82 -4.88
CA TYR A 155 -14.03 -25.28 -4.74
C TYR A 155 -15.44 -25.70 -4.32
#